data_AF-A0A941EGW4-F1
#
_entry.id   AF-A0A941EGW4-F1
#
_cell.length_a   1.000
_cell.length_b   1.000
_cell.length_c   1.000
_cell.angle_alpha   90.00
_cell.angle_beta   90.00
_cell.angle_gamma   90.00
#
_symmetry.space_group_name_H-M   'P 1'
#
loop_
_entity.id
_entity.type
_entity.pdbx_description
1 polymer ?
#
loop_
_entity_poly.entity_id
_entity_poly.type
_entity_poly.pdbx_seq_one_letter_code
_entity_poly.pdbx_strand_id
1 'polypeptide(L)' 'MAGTAATDDDVMVYTPEEAAERIGSVVSAAWLRRKAGRKEIPCSRLGKLGFTQKHLDEIVARFDSPARRRR' A
#
# COMPACT_ATOMS: atom_id res chain seq x y z
N MET A 1 -6.89 -27.82 -14.54
CA MET A 1 -6.90 -27.72 -13.06
C MET A 1 -5.95 -26.60 -12.67
N ALA A 2 -6.42 -25.35 -12.73
CA ALA A 2 -5.62 -24.17 -12.37
C ALA A 2 -5.62 -24.04 -10.85
N GLY A 3 -4.42 -23.98 -10.27
CA GLY A 3 -4.22 -24.00 -8.82
C GLY A 3 -5.03 -22.93 -8.12
N THR A 4 -5.72 -23.35 -7.06
CA THR A 4 -6.22 -22.46 -6.02
C THR A 4 -5.02 -21.72 -5.43
N ALA A 5 -4.82 -20.47 -5.85
CA ALA A 5 -3.91 -19.55 -5.18
C ALA A 5 -4.46 -19.34 -3.78
N ALA A 6 -3.98 -20.16 -2.85
CA ALA A 6 -4.11 -19.92 -1.43
C ALA A 6 -3.70 -18.48 -1.20
N THR A 7 -4.65 -17.72 -0.68
CA THR A 7 -4.60 -16.29 -0.46
C THR A 7 -3.57 -16.03 0.63
N ASP A 8 -2.28 -16.01 0.28
CA ASP A 8 -1.15 -15.59 1.11
C ASP A 8 -1.16 -14.05 1.31
N ASP A 9 -2.36 -13.47 1.39
CA ASP A 9 -2.60 -12.04 1.39
C ASP A 9 -2.84 -11.51 2.82
N ASP A 10 -3.04 -12.43 3.77
CA ASP A 10 -3.39 -12.06 5.15
C ASP A 10 -2.17 -11.71 6.03
N VAL A 11 -0.94 -12.08 5.61
CA VAL A 11 0.29 -11.87 6.41
C VAL A 11 1.49 -11.35 5.59
N MET A 12 1.34 -10.99 4.32
CA MET A 12 2.46 -10.36 3.60
C MET A 12 2.64 -8.90 3.99
N VAL A 13 3.78 -8.61 4.60
CA VAL A 13 4.26 -7.25 4.89
C VAL A 13 5.16 -6.81 3.74
N TYR A 14 4.62 -6.00 2.84
CA TYR A 14 5.32 -5.41 1.72
C TYR A 14 6.26 -4.30 2.15
N THR A 15 7.44 -4.25 1.54
CA THR A 15 8.34 -3.09 1.66
C THR A 15 7.75 -1.86 0.96
N PRO A 16 8.24 -0.64 1.23
CA PRO A 16 7.78 0.57 0.55
C PRO A 16 7.95 0.49 -0.97
N GLU A 17 9.00 -0.18 -1.44
CA GLU A 17 9.27 -0.46 -2.85
C GLU A 17 8.19 -1.38 -3.45
N GLU A 18 7.96 -2.56 -2.85
CA GLU A 18 6.95 -3.52 -3.33
C GLU A 18 5.53 -2.97 -3.25
N ALA A 19 5.23 -2.19 -2.19
CA ALA A 19 3.97 -1.49 -2.05
C ALA A 19 3.75 -0.54 -3.23
N ALA A 20 4.76 0.25 -3.58
CA ALA A 20 4.67 1.16 -4.72
C ALA A 20 4.55 0.42 -6.06
N GLU A 21 5.11 -0.77 -6.21
CA GLU A 21 4.90 -1.59 -7.42
C GLU A 21 3.45 -2.10 -7.50
N ARG A 22 2.84 -2.43 -6.35
CA ARG A 22 1.44 -2.91 -6.29
C ARG A 22 0.41 -1.82 -6.51
N ILE A 23 0.51 -0.70 -5.79
CA ILE A 23 -0.44 0.42 -5.89
C ILE A 23 0.06 1.55 -6.80
N GLY A 24 1.08 1.28 -7.62
CA GLY A 24 1.87 2.26 -8.40
C GLY A 24 1.11 3.18 -9.35
N SER A 25 -0.19 2.98 -9.48
CA SER A 25 -1.10 3.93 -10.13
C SER A 25 -1.30 5.22 -9.32
N VAL A 26 -1.21 5.15 -7.98
CA VAL A 26 -1.64 6.24 -7.08
C VAL A 26 -0.46 6.93 -6.38
N VAL A 27 0.58 6.17 -5.98
CA VAL A 27 1.70 6.68 -5.15
C VAL A 27 3.03 5.99 -5.44
N SER A 28 4.14 6.68 -5.16
CA SER A 28 5.51 6.18 -5.34
C SER A 28 6.18 5.76 -4.02
N ALA A 29 7.24 4.95 -4.07
CA ALA A 29 7.96 4.47 -2.89
C ALA A 29 8.54 5.63 -2.04
N ALA A 30 9.00 6.70 -2.69
CA ALA A 30 9.47 7.91 -2.01
C ALA A 30 8.34 8.65 -1.28
N TRP A 31 7.13 8.68 -1.85
CA TRP A 31 5.95 9.24 -1.20
C TRP A 31 5.54 8.40 0.00
N LEU A 32 5.51 7.06 -0.14
CA LEU A 32 5.21 6.13 0.95
C LEU A 32 6.20 6.30 2.10
N ARG A 33 7.51 6.37 1.83
CA ARG A 33 8.54 6.63 2.85
C ARG A 33 8.31 7.97 3.57
N ARG A 34 8.04 9.04 2.82
CA ARG A 34 7.82 10.39 3.39
C ARG A 34 6.57 10.44 4.27
N LYS A 35 5.44 9.93 3.76
CA LYS A 35 4.16 9.93 4.47
C LYS A 35 4.17 8.99 5.67
N ALA A 36 4.78 7.82 5.54
CA ALA A 36 4.99 6.92 6.65
C ALA A 36 5.90 7.54 7.72
N GLY A 37 6.98 8.23 7.35
CA GLY A 37 7.81 8.97 8.30
C GLY A 37 7.01 10.01 9.09
N ARG A 38 6.02 10.64 8.46
CA ARG A 38 5.11 11.62 9.07
C ARG A 38 3.87 11.02 9.76
N LYS A 39 3.72 9.69 9.79
CA LYS A 39 2.52 9.00 10.32
C LYS A 39 1.20 9.41 9.65
N GLU A 40 1.26 9.87 8.40
CA GLU A 40 0.08 10.32 7.65
C GLU A 40 -0.66 9.18 6.91
N ILE A 41 -0.06 7.99 6.86
CA ILE A 41 -0.62 6.78 6.26
C ILE A 41 -0.49 5.59 7.21
N PRO A 42 -1.38 4.59 7.10
CA PRO A 42 -1.24 3.34 7.85
C PRO A 42 0.01 2.60 7.37
N CYS A 43 0.86 2.21 8.33
CA CYS A 43 2.07 1.44 8.10
C CYS A 43 2.39 0.60 9.33
N SER A 44 2.89 -0.61 9.12
CA SER A 44 3.45 -1.45 10.17
C SER A 44 4.90 -1.02 10.45
N ARG A 45 5.25 -0.82 11.72
CA ARG A 45 6.61 -0.51 12.18
C ARG A 45 7.16 -1.59 13.12
N LEU A 46 7.03 -2.85 12.73
CA LEU A 46 7.69 -3.97 13.41
C LEU A 46 9.18 -4.00 13.01
N GLY A 47 9.96 -3.04 13.52
CA GLY A 47 11.41 -2.90 13.29
C GLY A 47 11.81 -2.34 11.91
N LYS A 48 11.04 -2.65 10.85
CA LYS A 48 11.18 -2.07 9.51
C LYS A 48 9.84 -1.53 9.03
N LEU A 49 9.89 -0.55 8.12
CA LEU A 49 8.67 0.00 7.54
C LEU A 49 8.04 -1.04 6.60
N GLY A 50 6.79 -1.40 6.87
CA GLY A 50 6.07 -2.41 6.10
C GLY A 50 4.60 -2.07 5.90
N PHE A 51 4.03 -2.56 4.81
CA PHE A 51 2.65 -2.32 4.42
C PHE A 51 1.97 -3.68 4.20
N THR A 52 0.86 -3.93 4.88
CA THR A 52 0.02 -5.08 4.56
C THR A 52 -0.93 -4.71 3.43
N GLN A 53 -1.55 -5.70 2.79
CA GLN A 53 -2.56 -5.43 1.77
C GLN A 53 -3.66 -4.49 2.30
N LYS A 54 -4.15 -4.72 3.52
CA LYS A 54 -5.12 -3.85 4.18
C LYS A 54 -4.67 -2.39 4.26
N HIS A 55 -3.39 -2.14 4.56
CA HIS A 55 -2.85 -0.77 4.57
C HIS A 55 -2.85 -0.16 3.17
N LEU A 56 -2.53 -0.95 2.13
CA LEU A 56 -2.54 -0.48 0.75
C LEU A 56 -3.95 -0.12 0.29
N ASP A 57 -4.95 -0.95 0.58
CA ASP A 57 -6.36 -0.68 0.29
C ASP A 57 -6.85 0.59 0.98
N GLU A 58 -6.50 0.81 2.25
CA GLU A 58 -6.83 2.06 2.96
C GLU A 58 -6.16 3.29 2.35
N ILE A 59 -4.90 3.16 1.92
CA ILE A 59 -4.17 4.23 1.23
C ILE A 59 -4.84 4.53 -0.11
N VAL A 60 -5.15 3.53 -0.91
CA VAL A 60 -5.84 3.71 -2.20
C VAL A 60 -7.20 4.35 -1.97
N ALA A 61 -8.05 3.81 -1.08
CA ALA A 61 -9.35 4.39 -0.78
C ALA A 61 -9.27 5.87 -0.35
N ARG A 62 -8.26 6.22 0.47
CA ARG A 62 -8.09 7.57 0.99
C ARG A 62 -7.45 8.57 0.01
N PHE A 63 -6.55 8.12 -0.86
CA PHE A 63 -5.74 8.99 -1.72
C PHE A 63 -6.04 8.86 -3.22
N ASP A 64 -6.61 7.74 -3.67
CA ASP A 64 -7.05 7.51 -5.06
C ASP A 64 -8.45 8.05 -5.34
N SER A 65 -9.16 8.58 -4.33
CA SER A 65 -10.51 9.13 -4.47
C SER A 65 -10.67 9.91 -5.80
N PRO A 66 -11.37 9.36 -6.80
CA PRO A 66 -11.40 9.88 -8.17
C PRO A 66 -12.26 11.15 -8.30
N ALA A 67 -12.76 11.68 -7.18
CA ALA A 67 -13.51 12.93 -7.11
C ALA A 67 -12.71 14.15 -7.62
N ARG A 68 -11.39 14.03 -7.83
CA ARG A 68 -10.55 15.08 -8.42
C ARG A 68 -10.35 14.97 -9.95
N ARG A 69 -10.88 13.92 -10.60
CA ARG A 69 -10.72 13.67 -12.05
C ARG A 69 -12.05 13.82 -12.82
N ARG A 70 -12.86 14.80 -12.43
CA ARG A 70 -13.93 15.36 -13.27
C ARG A 70 -13.80 16.88 -13.31
N ARG A 71 -13.05 17.37 -14.29
CA ARG A 71 -13.29 18.66 -14.92
C ARG A 71 -12.96 18.55 -16.39
#